data_AF-A0A7C3DGB7-F1
#
_entry.id   AF-A0A7C3DGB7-F1
#
_cell.length_a   1.000
_cell.length_b   1.000
_cell.length_c   1.000
_cell.angle_alpha   90.00
_cell.angle_beta   90.00
_cell.angle_gamma   90.00
#
_symmetry.space_group_name_H-M   'P 1'
#
loop_
_entity.id
_entity.type
_entity.pdbx_description
1 polymer ?
#
loop_
_entity_poly.entity_id
_entity_poly.type
_entity_poly.pdbx_seq_one_letter_code
_entity_poly.pdbx_strand_id
1 'polypeptide(L)'
;MHDPAVYRYCHHFLRDYQRTYSRTLVVFDREGSGAEDLEASELEREVEERLGKNGWLQRCAALVLDPELEAWVWLDSAVLARHLRISRERLREILGEAKPKDPKAQLEKIWREKGIRRSSAFYQALAQEVNFHTCRDRAFRKFLRVLRTWFPTTAN
;
A
#
# COMPACT_ATOMS: atom_id res chain seq x y z
N MET A 1 -14.64 -6.05 -2.79
CA MET A 1 -15.19 -5.40 -1.59
C MET A 1 -14.64 -3.99 -1.59
N HIS A 2 -15.48 -2.95 -1.56
CA HIS A 2 -15.02 -1.55 -1.55
C HIS A 2 -14.49 -1.17 -0.15
N ASP A 3 -13.61 -0.16 -0.07
CA ASP A 3 -12.90 0.23 1.16
C ASP A 3 -13.78 0.49 2.40
N PRO A 4 -15.01 1.09 2.29
CA PRO A 4 -15.90 1.23 3.44
C PRO A 4 -16.33 -0.11 4.04
N ALA A 5 -16.53 -1.11 3.18
CA ALA A 5 -16.92 -2.44 3.61
C ALA A 5 -15.75 -3.21 4.24
N VAL A 6 -14.51 -2.92 3.83
CA VAL A 6 -13.30 -3.44 4.49
C VAL A 6 -13.21 -2.87 5.90
N TYR A 7 -13.23 -1.55 6.04
CA TYR A 7 -13.13 -0.91 7.35
C TYR A 7 -14.24 -1.37 8.31
N ARG A 8 -15.49 -1.47 7.84
CA ARG A 8 -16.64 -1.81 8.70
C ARG A 8 -16.81 -3.29 8.97
N TYR A 9 -16.56 -4.17 7.99
CA TYR A 9 -17.00 -5.57 8.06
C TYR A 9 -15.89 -6.62 7.92
N CYS A 10 -14.60 -6.23 7.81
CA CYS A 10 -13.50 -7.18 7.64
C CYS A 10 -13.47 -8.28 8.72
N HIS A 11 -13.81 -7.94 9.97
CA HIS A 11 -13.79 -8.87 11.10
C HIS A 11 -14.87 -9.94 11.02
N HIS A 12 -16.02 -9.65 10.40
CA HIS A 12 -17.05 -10.65 10.13
C HIS A 12 -16.62 -11.60 9.02
N PHE A 13 -16.14 -11.06 7.90
CA PHE A 13 -15.67 -11.86 6.76
C PHE A 13 -14.49 -12.78 7.14
N LEU A 14 -13.52 -12.24 7.89
CA LEU A 14 -12.33 -12.98 8.28
C LEU A 14 -12.59 -14.00 9.39
N ARG A 15 -13.76 -14.00 10.04
CA ARG A 15 -14.07 -14.95 11.11
C ARG A 15 -14.01 -16.40 10.64
N ASP A 16 -14.51 -16.67 9.44
CA ASP A 16 -14.62 -18.03 8.91
C ASP A 16 -13.25 -18.63 8.54
N TYR A 17 -12.24 -17.78 8.39
CA TYR A 17 -10.89 -18.14 7.97
C TYR A 17 -9.93 -18.38 9.15
N GLN A 18 -10.38 -18.19 10.39
CA GLN A 18 -9.53 -18.30 11.59
C GLN A 18 -8.87 -19.66 11.78
N ARG A 19 -9.52 -20.73 11.30
CA ARG A 19 -9.08 -22.12 11.44
C ARG A 19 -8.19 -22.58 10.29
N THR A 20 -8.23 -21.89 9.16
CA THR A 20 -7.51 -22.26 7.92
C THR A 20 -6.27 -21.42 7.69
N TYR A 21 -6.23 -20.20 8.22
CA TYR A 21 -5.09 -19.30 8.10
C TYR A 21 -4.47 -18.97 9.44
N SER A 22 -3.14 -18.97 9.48
CA SER A 22 -2.39 -18.66 10.70
C SER A 22 -2.46 -17.18 11.06
N ARG A 23 -2.58 -16.29 10.07
CA ARG A 23 -2.52 -14.82 10.23
C ARG A 23 -3.43 -14.12 9.22
N THR A 24 -3.84 -12.90 9.53
CA THR A 24 -4.63 -12.05 8.62
C THR A 24 -4.08 -10.63 8.53
N LEU A 25 -4.04 -10.09 7.31
CA LEU A 25 -3.63 -8.72 7.03
C LEU A 25 -4.78 -8.00 6.34
N VAL A 26 -5.27 -6.92 6.95
CA VAL A 26 -6.28 -6.06 6.34
C VAL A 26 -5.60 -4.83 5.77
N VAL A 27 -5.83 -4.54 4.49
CA VAL A 27 -5.26 -3.38 3.78
C VAL A 27 -6.41 -2.63 3.11
N PHE A 28 -6.49 -1.31 3.30
CA PHE A 28 -7.50 -0.46 2.66
C PHE A 28 -7.01 0.99 2.55
N ASP A 29 -7.58 1.74 1.61
CA ASP A 29 -7.29 3.17 1.44
C ASP A 29 -8.04 4.01 2.49
N ARG A 30 -7.40 5.06 3.02
CA ARG A 30 -8.05 6.03 3.93
C ARG A 30 -9.12 6.81 3.18
N GLU A 31 -8.78 7.25 1.98
CA GLU A 31 -9.69 7.96 1.08
C GLU A 31 -10.80 7.02 0.59
N GLY A 32 -12.05 7.44 0.78
CA GLY A 32 -13.21 6.63 0.41
C GLY A 32 -13.54 5.54 1.41
N SER A 33 -12.92 5.51 2.59
CA SER A 33 -13.28 4.59 3.69
C SER A 33 -14.54 5.01 4.46
N GLY A 34 -14.99 6.26 4.30
CA GLY A 34 -16.06 6.85 5.08
C GLY A 34 -15.67 7.15 6.54
N ALA A 35 -14.36 7.23 6.83
CA ALA A 35 -13.77 7.60 8.11
C ALA A 35 -12.53 8.50 7.90
N GLU A 36 -12.60 9.36 6.89
CA GLU A 36 -11.53 10.27 6.46
C GLU A 36 -11.17 11.33 7.51
N ASP A 37 -12.01 11.53 8.52
CA ASP A 37 -11.76 12.43 9.64
C ASP A 37 -10.81 11.84 10.69
N LEU A 38 -10.52 10.54 10.63
CA LEU A 38 -9.63 9.85 11.57
C LEU A 38 -8.22 9.67 11.00
N GLU A 39 -7.22 9.73 11.87
CA GLU A 39 -5.84 9.46 11.49
C GLU A 39 -5.67 7.99 11.08
N ALA A 40 -4.80 7.72 10.11
CA ALA A 40 -4.54 6.36 9.63
C ALA A 40 -4.15 5.38 10.77
N SER A 41 -3.43 5.86 11.80
CA SER A 41 -3.11 5.08 13.00
C SER A 41 -4.32 4.66 13.81
N GLU A 42 -5.33 5.52 13.89
CA GLU A 42 -6.52 5.27 14.70
C GLU A 42 -7.39 4.22 14.02
N LEU A 43 -7.58 4.36 12.71
CA LEU A 43 -8.27 3.38 11.88
C LEU A 43 -7.63 1.98 11.96
N GLU A 44 -6.30 1.91 11.87
CA GLU A 44 -5.59 0.65 12.02
C GLU A 44 -5.82 0.01 13.40
N ARG A 45 -5.74 0.81 14.46
CA ARG A 45 -5.96 0.35 15.84
C ARG A 45 -7.37 -0.21 16.00
N GLU A 46 -8.38 0.51 15.53
CA GLU A 46 -9.77 0.05 15.63
C GLU A 46 -10.01 -1.26 14.89
N VAL A 47 -9.44 -1.39 13.68
CA VAL A 47 -9.57 -2.63 12.89
C VAL A 47 -8.86 -3.79 13.61
N GLU A 48 -7.65 -3.58 14.12
CA GLU A 48 -6.91 -4.59 14.88
C GLU A 48 -7.64 -5.00 16.18
N GLU A 49 -8.25 -4.06 16.90
CA GLU A 49 -9.06 -4.36 18.08
C GLU A 49 -10.29 -5.20 17.75
N ARG A 50 -11.02 -4.85 16.67
CA ARG A 50 -12.18 -5.62 16.20
C ARG A 50 -11.76 -7.02 15.76
N LEU A 51 -10.65 -7.16 15.05
CA LEU A 51 -10.09 -8.46 14.65
C LEU A 51 -9.67 -9.28 15.88
N GLY A 52 -9.03 -8.66 16.87
CA GLY A 52 -8.65 -9.28 18.13
C GLY A 52 -9.85 -9.86 18.87
N LYS A 53 -10.92 -9.08 19.04
CA LYS A 53 -12.20 -9.50 19.64
C LYS A 53 -12.87 -10.63 18.86
N ASN A 54 -12.60 -10.74 17.56
CA ASN A 54 -13.09 -11.78 16.67
C ASN A 54 -11.99 -12.80 16.36
N GLY A 55 -11.29 -13.34 17.37
CA GLY A 55 -10.47 -14.57 17.24
C GLY A 55 -9.12 -14.42 16.53
N TRP A 56 -8.72 -13.22 16.14
CA TRP A 56 -7.43 -12.94 15.48
C TRP A 56 -6.40 -12.27 16.41
N LEU A 57 -6.62 -12.29 17.72
CA LEU A 57 -5.71 -11.69 18.70
C LEU A 57 -4.26 -12.15 18.47
N GLN A 58 -3.33 -11.19 18.40
CA GLN A 58 -1.89 -11.39 18.10
C GLN A 58 -1.57 -12.03 16.73
N ARG A 59 -2.57 -12.25 15.89
CA ARG A 59 -2.45 -12.87 14.55
C ARG A 59 -3.02 -11.98 13.44
N CYS A 60 -3.30 -10.72 13.74
CA CYS A 60 -3.77 -9.73 12.78
C CYS A 60 -2.88 -8.50 12.71
N ALA A 61 -2.94 -7.81 11.58
CA ALA A 61 -2.49 -6.44 11.44
C ALA A 61 -3.41 -5.70 10.45
N ALA A 62 -3.56 -4.40 10.62
CA ALA A 62 -4.24 -3.52 9.67
C ALA A 62 -3.24 -2.53 9.07
N LEU A 63 -3.40 -2.20 7.79
CA LEU A 63 -2.60 -1.20 7.07
C LEU A 63 -3.56 -0.24 6.39
N VAL A 64 -3.49 1.03 6.78
CA VAL A 64 -4.25 2.09 6.12
C VAL A 64 -3.32 2.84 5.19
N LEU A 65 -3.66 2.86 3.91
CA LEU A 65 -2.91 3.57 2.88
C LEU A 65 -3.34 5.05 2.92
N ASP A 66 -2.37 5.94 3.10
CA ASP A 66 -2.59 7.38 3.22
C ASP A 66 -1.34 8.12 2.70
N PRO A 67 -1.36 8.73 1.50
CA PRO A 67 -2.52 8.88 0.62
C PRO A 67 -2.92 7.58 -0.13
N GLU A 68 -1.98 6.84 -0.73
CA GLU A 68 -2.26 5.66 -1.57
C GLU A 68 -1.05 4.71 -1.65
N LEU A 69 -1.27 3.44 -2.02
CA LEU A 69 -0.18 2.46 -2.19
C LEU A 69 0.83 2.89 -3.26
N GLU A 70 0.40 3.43 -4.39
CA GLU A 70 1.26 3.82 -5.53
C GLU A 70 2.31 4.88 -5.18
N ALA A 71 2.23 5.48 -3.99
CA ALA A 71 3.23 6.35 -3.41
C ALA A 71 4.69 5.86 -3.55
N TRP A 72 4.94 4.55 -3.37
CA TRP A 72 6.30 4.00 -3.38
C TRP A 72 6.95 4.04 -4.78
N VAL A 73 6.15 4.09 -5.84
CA VAL A 73 6.64 4.12 -7.23
C VAL A 73 7.46 5.38 -7.50
N TRP A 74 7.21 6.45 -6.76
CA TRP A 74 7.87 7.74 -6.89
C TRP A 74 9.18 7.87 -6.09
N LEU A 75 9.59 6.83 -5.35
CA LEU A 75 10.82 6.85 -4.55
C LEU A 75 12.08 6.96 -5.39
N ASP A 76 12.05 6.38 -6.59
CA ASP A 76 13.17 6.38 -7.53
C ASP A 76 12.68 6.88 -8.89
N SER A 77 12.80 8.20 -9.09
CA SER A 77 12.43 8.86 -10.35
C SER A 77 13.24 8.34 -11.54
N ALA A 78 14.46 7.82 -11.34
CA ALA A 78 15.29 7.29 -12.40
C ALA A 78 14.79 5.93 -12.89
N VAL A 79 14.51 5.03 -11.96
CA VAL A 79 13.91 3.72 -12.25
C VAL A 79 12.54 3.93 -12.89
N LEU A 80 11.69 4.78 -12.30
CA LEU A 80 10.37 5.07 -12.84
C LEU A 80 10.41 5.64 -14.28
N ALA A 81 11.27 6.63 -14.54
CA ALA A 81 11.44 7.22 -15.86
C ALA A 81 11.86 6.16 -16.91
N ARG A 82 12.76 5.24 -16.55
CA ARG A 82 13.18 4.13 -17.41
C ARG A 82 12.02 3.20 -17.74
N HIS A 83 11.24 2.78 -16.75
CA HIS A 83 10.09 1.91 -16.96
C HIS A 83 8.96 2.59 -17.76
N LEU A 84 8.75 3.88 -17.56
CA LEU A 84 7.78 4.68 -18.31
C LEU A 84 8.29 5.14 -19.68
N ARG A 85 9.57 4.88 -19.99
CA ARG A 85 10.25 5.31 -21.23
C ARG A 85 10.12 6.82 -21.48
N ILE A 86 10.34 7.62 -20.43
CA ILE A 86 10.36 9.08 -20.47
C ILE A 86 11.69 9.62 -19.96
N SER A 87 12.05 10.83 -20.39
CA SER A 87 13.22 11.52 -19.84
C SER A 87 12.96 11.93 -18.39
N ARG A 88 14.03 12.05 -17.60
CA ARG A 88 13.93 12.51 -16.21
C ARG A 88 13.47 13.96 -16.13
N GLU A 89 13.81 14.76 -17.14
CA GLU A 89 13.40 16.14 -17.32
C GLU A 89 11.89 16.20 -17.51
N ARG A 90 11.34 15.35 -18.38
CA ARG A 90 9.88 15.26 -18.58
C ARG A 90 9.16 14.79 -17.32
N LEU A 91 9.72 13.83 -16.60
CA LEU A 91 9.17 13.38 -15.32
C LEU A 91 9.17 14.53 -14.29
N ARG A 92 10.25 15.33 -14.23
CA ARG A 92 10.33 16.53 -13.38
C ARG A 92 9.37 17.64 -13.82
N GLU A 93 9.14 17.84 -15.11
CA GLU A 93 8.11 18.79 -15.58
C GLU A 93 6.70 18.39 -15.12
N ILE A 94 6.41 17.09 -15.09
CA ILE A 94 5.10 16.57 -14.70
C ILE A 94 4.89 16.64 -13.18
N LEU A 95 5.94 16.41 -12.38
CA LEU A 95 5.84 16.28 -10.92
C LEU A 95 6.37 17.50 -10.13
N GLY A 96 7.19 18.34 -10.76
CA GLY A 96 8.09 19.27 -10.06
C GLY A 96 9.29 18.56 -9.44
N GLU A 97 9.69 18.99 -8.24
CA GLU A 97 10.83 18.43 -7.49
C GLU A 97 10.43 17.38 -6.43
N ALA A 98 9.14 17.15 -6.22
CA ALA A 98 8.62 16.34 -5.11
C ALA A 98 7.60 15.28 -5.55
N LYS A 99 7.21 14.41 -4.60
CA LYS A 99 6.11 13.44 -4.77
C LYS A 99 4.82 14.21 -5.13
N PRO A 100 4.04 13.76 -6.12
CA PRO A 100 2.77 14.40 -6.47
C PRO A 100 1.77 14.31 -5.30
N LYS A 101 0.89 15.32 -5.20
CA LYS A 101 -0.20 15.35 -4.20
C LYS A 101 -1.15 14.15 -4.33
N ASP A 102 -1.34 13.68 -5.56
CA ASP A 102 -2.15 12.51 -5.91
C ASP A 102 -1.30 11.54 -6.76
N PRO A 103 -0.60 10.58 -6.12
CA PRO A 103 0.29 9.63 -6.78
C PRO A 103 -0.36 8.80 -7.87
N LYS A 104 -1.53 8.22 -7.63
CA LYS A 104 -2.19 7.34 -8.59
C LYS A 104 -2.74 8.11 -9.76
N ALA A 105 -3.42 9.23 -9.57
CA ALA A 105 -3.98 9.99 -10.69
C ALA A 105 -2.87 10.49 -11.63
N GLN A 106 -1.73 10.92 -11.09
CA GLN A 106 -0.60 11.33 -11.93
C GLN A 106 0.01 10.16 -12.71
N LEU A 107 0.18 9.00 -12.08
CA LEU A 107 0.70 7.81 -12.77
C LEU A 107 -0.26 7.35 -13.87
N GLU A 108 -1.57 7.38 -13.59
CA GLU A 108 -2.61 7.06 -14.57
C GLU A 108 -2.62 8.04 -15.74
N LYS A 109 -2.43 9.33 -15.48
CA LYS A 109 -2.32 10.34 -16.54
C LYS A 109 -1.15 10.02 -17.47
N ILE A 110 0.03 9.69 -16.91
CA ILE A 110 1.20 9.32 -17.71
C ILE A 110 0.92 8.06 -18.53
N TRP A 111 0.28 7.05 -17.95
CA TRP A 111 -0.08 5.84 -18.68
C TRP A 111 -1.05 6.09 -19.82
N ARG A 112 -2.07 6.93 -19.60
CA ARG A 112 -3.04 7.31 -20.64
C ARG A 112 -2.35 8.06 -21.78
N GLU A 113 -1.49 9.03 -21.47
CA GLU A 113 -0.73 9.80 -22.46
C GLU A 113 0.23 8.91 -23.28
N LYS A 114 0.82 7.88 -22.67
CA LYS A 114 1.80 6.98 -23.32
C LYS A 114 1.18 5.71 -23.92
N GLY A 115 -0.10 5.46 -23.70
CA GLY A 115 -0.73 4.20 -24.06
C GLY A 115 -0.13 2.98 -23.34
N ILE A 116 0.48 3.19 -22.17
CA ILE A 116 1.04 2.10 -21.36
C ILE A 116 -0.12 1.42 -20.63
N ARG A 117 -0.26 0.10 -20.83
CA ARG A 117 -1.23 -0.68 -20.06
C ARG A 117 -0.69 -0.91 -18.65
N ARG A 118 -1.44 -0.45 -17.64
CA ARG A 118 -1.24 -0.83 -16.23
C ARG A 118 -1.29 -2.36 -16.11
N SER A 119 -0.23 -2.96 -15.57
CA SER A 119 -0.14 -4.42 -15.38
C SER A 119 0.61 -4.78 -14.11
N SER A 120 0.32 -5.96 -13.54
CA SER A 120 1.06 -6.51 -12.41
C SER A 120 2.56 -6.68 -12.73
N ALA A 121 2.88 -7.06 -13.96
CA ALA A 121 4.25 -7.21 -14.44
C ALA A 121 5.05 -5.89 -14.36
N PHE A 122 4.41 -4.75 -14.65
CA PHE A 122 5.06 -3.44 -14.52
C PHE A 122 5.44 -3.13 -13.07
N TYR A 123 4.52 -3.37 -12.12
CA TYR A 123 4.79 -3.17 -10.70
C TYR A 123 5.85 -4.14 -10.17
N GLN A 124 5.83 -5.39 -10.62
CA GLN A 124 6.85 -6.37 -10.26
C GLN A 124 8.24 -5.91 -10.72
N ALA A 125 8.36 -5.48 -11.97
CA ALA A 125 9.64 -5.02 -12.51
C ALA A 125 10.16 -3.77 -11.78
N LEU A 126 9.28 -2.81 -11.45
CA LEU A 126 9.63 -1.67 -10.61
C LEU A 126 10.09 -2.11 -9.21
N ALA A 127 9.34 -2.99 -8.56
CA ALA A 127 9.64 -3.42 -7.18
C ALA A 127 10.95 -4.21 -7.07
N GLN A 128 11.46 -4.79 -8.17
CA GLN A 128 12.76 -5.47 -8.20
C GLN A 128 13.94 -4.48 -8.25
N GLU A 129 13.72 -3.25 -8.71
CA GLU A 129 14.79 -2.26 -8.90
C GLU A 129 14.74 -1.08 -7.92
N VAL A 130 13.56 -0.77 -7.37
CA VAL A 130 13.38 0.36 -6.45
C VAL A 130 14.08 0.08 -5.11
N ASN A 131 14.90 1.05 -4.67
CA ASN A 131 15.48 1.03 -3.34
C ASN A 131 14.47 1.49 -2.29
N PHE A 132 13.97 0.55 -1.50
CA PHE A 132 13.00 0.83 -0.43
C PHE A 132 13.62 1.38 0.87
N HIS A 133 14.94 1.45 1.01
CA HIS A 133 15.60 1.91 2.26
C HIS A 133 15.29 3.38 2.58
N THR A 134 15.04 4.20 1.57
CA THR A 134 14.66 5.61 1.71
C THR A 134 13.15 5.81 1.82
N CYS A 135 12.35 4.74 1.75
CA CYS A 135 10.90 4.82 1.85
C CYS A 135 10.47 5.31 3.24
N ARG A 136 9.88 6.51 3.28
CA ARG A 136 9.33 7.12 4.50
C ARG A 136 7.84 6.85 4.69
N ASP A 137 7.21 6.17 3.74
CA ASP A 137 5.79 5.87 3.78
C ASP A 137 5.42 5.00 4.99
N ARG A 138 4.44 5.46 5.76
CA ARG A 138 4.04 4.86 7.03
C ARG A 138 3.47 3.46 6.84
N ALA A 139 2.52 3.32 5.89
CA ALA A 139 1.84 2.07 5.61
C ALA A 139 2.83 1.02 5.09
N PHE A 140 3.73 1.42 4.17
CA PHE A 140 4.76 0.54 3.63
C PHE A 140 5.77 0.10 4.70
N ARG A 141 6.22 1.01 5.56
CA ARG A 141 7.12 0.66 6.69
C ARG A 141 6.44 -0.28 7.68
N LYS A 142 5.15 -0.08 7.97
CA LYS A 142 4.35 -0.98 8.80
C LYS A 142 4.20 -2.35 8.10
N PHE A 143 3.91 -2.39 6.80
CA PHE A 143 3.83 -3.61 6.00
C PHE A 143 5.11 -4.44 6.09
N LEU A 144 6.28 -3.83 5.83
CA LEU A 144 7.57 -4.51 5.93
C LEU A 144 7.82 -5.05 7.34
N ARG A 145 7.49 -4.28 8.38
CA ARG A 145 7.62 -4.72 9.78
C ARG A 145 6.74 -5.93 10.06
N VAL A 146 5.48 -5.89 9.65
CA VAL A 146 4.51 -6.97 9.82
C VAL A 146 5.02 -8.25 9.14
N LEU A 147 5.44 -8.16 7.87
CA LEU A 147 5.95 -9.31 7.14
C LEU A 147 7.21 -9.90 7.78
N ARG A 148 8.18 -9.08 8.16
CA ARG A 148 9.41 -9.55 8.83
C ARG A 148 9.14 -10.19 10.19
N THR A 149 8.13 -9.69 10.91
CA THR A 149 7.73 -10.25 12.21
C THR A 149 7.03 -11.60 12.03
N TRP A 150 6.18 -11.72 11.01
CA TRP A 150 5.41 -12.95 10.76
C TRP A 150 6.21 -14.04 10.04
N PHE A 151 7.17 -13.64 9.22
CA PHE A 151 8.01 -14.51 8.40
C PHE A 151 9.48 -14.11 8.57
N PRO A 152 10.06 -14.32 9.76
CA PRO A 152 11.48 -14.07 9.96
C PRO A 152 12.27 -14.97 9.01
N THR A 153 13.30 -14.43 8.38
CA THR A 153 14.26 -15.24 7.63
C THR A 153 14.98 -16.10 8.65
N THR A 154 14.64 -17.39 8.73
CA THR A 154 15.44 -18.35 9.48
C THR A 154 16.81 -18.35 8.82
N ALA A 155 17.79 -17.71 9.45
CA ALA A 155 19.18 -17.94 9.11
C ALA A 155 19.47 -19.39 9.48
N ASN A 156 19.39 -20.27 8.48
CA ASN A 156 20.04 -21.58 8.50
C ASN A 156 21.47 -21.40 8.00
#